data_AF-A0A966MW54-F1
#
_entry.id   AF-A0A966MW54-F1
#
_cell.length_a   1.000
_cell.length_b   1.000
_cell.length_c   1.000
_cell.angle_alpha   90.00
_cell.angle_beta   90.00
_cell.angle_gamma   90.00
#
_symmetry.space_group_name_H-M   'P 1'
#
loop_
_entity.id
_entity.type
_entity.pdbx_description
1 polymer ?
#
loop_
_entity_poly.entity_id
_entity_poly.type
_entity_poly.pdbx_seq_one_letter_code
_entity_poly.pdbx_strand_id
1 'polypeptide(L)'
;MSEISIVLINLVALALAYFVIYPRYAGNDVTKLAWLDVAIGLTILGILAPFNWGSENNFTLLPNWDVPWWIFAIVTYAVIELPFFSTYCSRRNLWSAYKVSAQEIFSSGSFMATASTKSVQKQLADTKWDWMRKPRFMRNLVIAANLWILGATIFLVQVGDSVWASLAILHIAILFIFWFMLRTSVRLIAEARDEALDERMIAERNRTYFTAYQSFSSIVAGLLVGLMIFVITQDASSESDGFNYQLSLTWPQVQALFWFIWGYAFMLPSMVMAWRESKKALNAYEH
;
A
#
# COMPACT_ATOMS: atom_id res chain seq x y z
N MET A 1 -20.49 -14.89 6.30
CA MET A 1 -21.76 -14.56 5.59
C MET A 1 -21.98 -15.55 4.45
N SER A 2 -23.18 -15.64 3.87
CA SER A 2 -23.37 -16.46 2.66
C SER A 2 -22.75 -15.79 1.43
N GLU A 3 -22.35 -16.60 0.44
CA GLU A 3 -21.83 -16.14 -0.86
C GLU A 3 -22.77 -15.13 -1.54
N ILE A 4 -24.06 -15.42 -1.50
CA ILE A 4 -25.12 -14.58 -2.07
C ILE A 4 -25.12 -13.19 -1.42
N SER A 5 -24.89 -13.09 -0.11
CA SER A 5 -24.82 -11.80 0.57
C SER A 5 -23.62 -10.97 0.11
N ILE A 6 -22.45 -11.58 -0.11
CA ILE A 6 -21.26 -10.88 -0.63
C ILE A 6 -21.52 -10.37 -2.04
N VAL A 7 -22.07 -11.22 -2.91
CA VAL A 7 -22.44 -10.86 -4.28
C VAL A 7 -23.47 -9.72 -4.29
N LEU A 8 -24.48 -9.77 -3.41
CA LEU A 8 -25.50 -8.73 -3.31
C LEU A 8 -24.90 -7.40 -2.84
N ILE A 9 -24.02 -7.40 -1.85
CA ILE A 9 -23.33 -6.18 -1.39
C ILE A 9 -22.48 -5.58 -2.51
N ASN A 10 -21.70 -6.40 -3.21
CA ASN A 10 -20.91 -5.97 -4.38
C ASN A 10 -21.82 -5.37 -5.46
N LEU A 11 -22.93 -6.03 -5.78
CA LEU A 11 -23.91 -5.56 -6.77
C LEU A 11 -24.53 -4.22 -6.39
N VAL A 12 -25.00 -4.07 -5.15
CA VAL A 12 -25.60 -2.81 -4.67
C VAL A 12 -24.58 -1.67 -4.68
N ALA A 13 -23.36 -1.94 -4.23
CA ALA A 13 -22.31 -0.95 -4.21
C ALA A 13 -21.87 -0.53 -5.62
N LEU A 14 -21.73 -1.48 -6.55
CA LEU A 14 -21.44 -1.20 -7.97
C LEU A 14 -22.58 -0.46 -8.66
N ALA A 15 -23.84 -0.80 -8.37
CA ALA A 15 -24.99 -0.07 -8.90
C ALA A 15 -24.95 1.40 -8.44
N LEU A 16 -24.73 1.65 -7.14
CA LEU A 16 -24.58 3.02 -6.61
C LEU A 16 -23.39 3.73 -7.24
N ALA A 17 -22.26 3.04 -7.41
CA ALA A 17 -21.05 3.59 -8.02
C ALA A 17 -21.31 4.05 -9.46
N TYR A 18 -21.80 3.16 -10.32
CA TYR A 18 -21.96 3.44 -11.75
C TYR A 18 -23.16 4.33 -12.09
N PHE A 19 -24.24 4.30 -11.30
CA PHE A 19 -25.42 5.12 -11.56
C PHE A 19 -25.38 6.49 -10.87
N VAL A 20 -24.74 6.62 -9.71
CA VAL A 20 -24.78 7.86 -8.91
C VAL A 20 -23.41 8.51 -8.79
N ILE A 21 -22.39 7.76 -8.38
CA ILE A 21 -21.08 8.34 -8.01
C ILE A 21 -20.27 8.70 -9.26
N TYR A 22 -20.01 7.74 -10.16
CA TYR A 22 -19.16 7.94 -11.33
C TYR A 22 -19.70 9.01 -12.28
N PRO A 23 -21.02 9.07 -12.59
CA PRO A 23 -21.55 10.13 -13.43
C PRO A 23 -21.39 11.52 -12.82
N ARG A 24 -21.47 11.65 -11.48
CA ARG A 24 -21.36 12.94 -10.77
C ARG A 24 -19.92 13.41 -10.59
N TYR A 25 -18.98 12.49 -10.33
CA TYR A 25 -17.62 12.86 -9.92
C TYR A 25 -16.53 12.57 -10.98
N ALA A 26 -16.61 11.44 -11.69
CA ALA A 26 -15.64 11.09 -12.72
C ALA A 26 -15.98 11.72 -14.07
N GLY A 27 -17.25 11.67 -14.47
CA GLY A 27 -17.69 12.14 -15.78
C GLY A 27 -16.95 11.43 -16.91
N ASN A 28 -16.18 12.19 -17.70
CA ASN A 28 -15.40 11.71 -18.84
C ASN A 28 -13.88 11.56 -18.55
N ASP A 29 -13.47 11.72 -17.29
CA ASP A 29 -12.07 11.60 -16.90
C ASP A 29 -11.75 10.17 -16.45
N VAL A 30 -10.94 9.47 -17.24
CA VAL A 30 -10.52 8.08 -16.97
C VAL A 30 -9.71 7.96 -15.68
N THR A 31 -8.90 8.98 -15.36
CA THR A 31 -8.03 8.94 -14.18
C THR A 31 -8.86 9.03 -12.91
N LYS A 32 -9.88 9.90 -12.89
CA LYS A 32 -10.80 10.02 -11.76
C LYS A 32 -11.68 8.79 -11.60
N LEU A 33 -12.11 8.20 -12.72
CA LEU A 33 -12.87 6.96 -12.72
C LEU A 33 -12.08 5.82 -12.05
N ALA A 34 -10.83 5.60 -12.47
CA ALA A 34 -9.97 4.57 -11.89
C ALA A 34 -9.72 4.77 -10.38
N TRP A 35 -9.48 6.01 -9.94
CA TRP A 35 -9.30 6.30 -8.51
C TRP A 35 -10.56 6.08 -7.67
N LEU A 36 -11.72 6.46 -8.19
CA LEU A 36 -12.99 6.21 -7.50
C LEU A 36 -13.28 4.71 -7.41
N ASP A 37 -12.94 3.96 -8.44
CA ASP A 37 -13.14 2.51 -8.46
C ASP A 37 -12.30 1.78 -7.41
N VAL A 38 -11.00 2.10 -7.35
CA VAL A 38 -10.12 1.59 -6.28
C VAL A 38 -10.63 1.99 -4.89
N ALA A 39 -11.08 3.23 -4.71
CA ALA A 39 -11.58 3.71 -3.42
C ALA A 39 -12.85 2.97 -2.98
N ILE A 40 -13.79 2.75 -3.90
CA ILE A 40 -15.04 2.04 -3.62
C ILE A 40 -14.75 0.55 -3.35
N GLY A 41 -13.92 -0.10 -4.18
CA GLY A 41 -13.51 -1.49 -3.98
C GLY A 41 -12.86 -1.71 -2.61
N LEU A 42 -11.92 -0.85 -2.22
CA LEU A 42 -11.29 -0.91 -0.89
C LEU A 42 -12.29 -0.66 0.25
N THR A 43 -13.24 0.26 0.07
CA THR A 43 -14.28 0.54 1.06
C THR A 43 -15.17 -0.68 1.26
N ILE A 44 -15.59 -1.33 0.18
CA ILE A 44 -16.41 -2.55 0.23
C ILE A 44 -15.66 -3.69 0.90
N LEU A 45 -14.39 -3.92 0.54
CA LEU A 45 -13.56 -4.91 1.22
C LEU A 45 -13.44 -4.61 2.72
N GLY A 46 -13.23 -3.35 3.09
CA GLY A 46 -13.21 -2.92 4.49
C GLY A 46 -14.52 -3.16 5.22
N ILE A 47 -15.67 -3.01 4.55
CA ILE A 47 -17.00 -3.31 5.11
C ILE A 47 -17.20 -4.81 5.25
N LEU A 48 -16.78 -5.61 4.27
CA LEU A 48 -16.97 -7.07 4.28
C LEU A 48 -16.03 -7.79 5.25
N ALA A 49 -14.87 -7.20 5.53
CA ALA A 49 -13.82 -7.85 6.29
C ALA A 49 -14.24 -8.25 7.72
N PRO A 50 -14.86 -7.38 8.55
CA PRO A 50 -15.28 -7.76 9.91
C PRO A 50 -16.29 -8.92 9.94
N PHE A 51 -17.16 -9.04 8.92
CA PHE A 51 -18.23 -10.04 8.91
C PHE A 51 -17.80 -11.42 8.37
N ASN A 52 -16.66 -11.48 7.70
CA ASN A 52 -16.13 -12.71 7.11
C ASN A 52 -14.76 -13.09 7.68
N TRP A 53 -14.28 -12.35 8.68
CA TRP A 53 -13.04 -12.69 9.39
C TRP A 53 -13.21 -13.94 10.25
N GLY A 54 -12.24 -14.85 10.22
CA GLY A 54 -12.31 -16.11 10.96
C GLY A 54 -13.38 -17.09 10.47
N SER A 55 -13.99 -16.82 9.31
CA SER A 55 -14.93 -17.74 8.66
C SER A 55 -14.18 -18.96 8.13
N GLU A 56 -14.47 -20.15 8.66
CA GLU A 56 -14.01 -21.44 8.10
C GLU A 56 -14.60 -21.72 6.69
N ASN A 57 -15.57 -20.91 6.24
CA ASN A 57 -16.21 -21.11 4.96
C ASN A 57 -15.21 -20.83 3.83
N ASN A 58 -14.75 -21.90 3.19
CA ASN A 58 -14.22 -21.83 1.84
C ASN A 58 -15.36 -21.37 0.92
N PHE A 59 -15.18 -20.23 0.27
CA PHE A 59 -16.15 -19.70 -0.68
C PHE A 59 -15.91 -20.39 -2.02
N THR A 60 -16.97 -20.92 -2.63
CA THR A 60 -16.88 -21.65 -3.90
C THR A 60 -16.93 -20.65 -5.05
N LEU A 61 -15.78 -20.35 -5.66
CA LEU A 61 -15.73 -19.43 -6.81
C LEU A 61 -16.20 -20.10 -8.11
N LEU A 62 -15.71 -21.31 -8.33
CA LEU A 62 -16.05 -22.18 -9.45
C LEU A 62 -16.31 -23.59 -8.89
N PRO A 63 -17.00 -24.48 -9.63
CA PRO A 63 -17.17 -25.86 -9.17
C PRO A 63 -15.83 -26.47 -8.77
N ASN A 64 -15.70 -26.90 -7.51
CA ASN A 64 -14.50 -27.45 -6.86
C ASN A 64 -13.32 -26.47 -6.66
N TRP A 65 -13.55 -25.16 -6.66
CA TRP A 65 -12.51 -24.18 -6.32
C TRP A 65 -12.89 -23.32 -5.12
N ASP A 66 -12.35 -23.74 -3.99
CA ASP A 66 -12.46 -23.10 -2.69
C ASP A 66 -11.44 -21.97 -2.56
N VAL A 67 -11.91 -20.77 -2.26
CA VAL A 67 -11.06 -19.60 -2.05
C VAL A 67 -11.41 -18.87 -0.74
N PRO A 68 -10.44 -18.16 -0.15
CA PRO A 68 -10.70 -17.23 0.93
C PRO A 68 -11.73 -16.16 0.54
N TRP A 69 -12.49 -15.68 1.54
CA TRP A 69 -13.56 -14.69 1.35
C TRP A 69 -13.11 -13.43 0.59
N TRP A 70 -11.87 -12.98 0.81
CA TRP A 70 -11.34 -11.75 0.18
C TRP A 70 -11.05 -11.96 -1.30
N ILE A 71 -10.61 -13.16 -1.70
CA ILE A 71 -10.46 -13.52 -3.12
C ILE A 71 -11.84 -13.61 -3.77
N PHE A 72 -12.78 -14.29 -3.11
CA PHE A 72 -14.16 -14.38 -3.58
C PHE A 72 -14.78 -12.99 -3.78
N ALA A 73 -14.63 -12.09 -2.82
CA ALA A 73 -15.15 -10.73 -2.90
C ALA A 73 -14.52 -9.92 -4.04
N ILE A 74 -13.19 -9.99 -4.23
CA ILE A 74 -12.49 -9.27 -5.31
C ILE A 74 -12.92 -9.80 -6.69
N VAL A 75 -12.93 -11.12 -6.86
CA VAL A 75 -13.25 -11.73 -8.15
C VAL A 75 -14.71 -11.51 -8.50
N THR A 76 -15.64 -11.71 -7.56
CA THR A 76 -17.06 -11.43 -7.81
C THR A 76 -17.31 -9.96 -8.07
N TYR A 77 -16.63 -9.06 -7.36
CA TYR A 77 -16.68 -7.62 -7.63
C TYR A 77 -16.25 -7.34 -9.08
N ALA A 78 -15.09 -7.82 -9.51
CA ALA A 78 -14.59 -7.62 -10.86
C ALA A 78 -15.52 -8.20 -11.95
N VAL A 79 -16.04 -9.42 -11.73
CA VAL A 79 -16.96 -10.07 -12.69
C VAL A 79 -18.25 -9.28 -12.85
N ILE A 80 -18.82 -8.77 -11.75
CA ILE A 80 -20.03 -7.94 -11.78
C ILE A 80 -19.73 -6.56 -12.36
N GLU A 81 -18.55 -6.02 -12.12
CA GLU A 81 -18.15 -4.68 -12.58
C GLU A 81 -18.00 -4.61 -14.10
N LEU A 82 -17.35 -5.60 -14.73
CA LEU A 82 -17.06 -5.63 -16.17
C LEU A 82 -18.23 -5.23 -17.09
N PRO A 83 -19.46 -5.75 -16.94
CA PRO A 83 -20.60 -5.32 -17.77
C PRO A 83 -20.99 -3.85 -17.53
N PHE A 84 -20.96 -3.36 -16.28
CA PHE A 84 -21.24 -1.96 -15.97
C PHE A 84 -20.15 -1.04 -16.55
N PHE A 85 -18.88 -1.42 -16.38
CA PHE A 85 -17.72 -0.71 -16.91
C PHE A 85 -17.77 -0.59 -18.44
N SER A 86 -17.97 -1.72 -19.13
CA SER A 86 -18.07 -1.77 -20.59
C SER A 86 -19.19 -0.87 -21.12
N THR A 87 -20.35 -0.89 -20.46
CA THR A 87 -21.48 -0.04 -20.82
C THR A 87 -21.17 1.45 -20.59
N TYR A 88 -20.53 1.77 -19.47
CA TYR A 88 -20.16 3.14 -19.11
C TYR A 88 -19.14 3.74 -20.10
N CYS A 89 -18.10 2.99 -20.45
CA CYS A 89 -17.07 3.40 -21.40
C CYS A 89 -17.61 3.55 -22.82
N SER A 90 -18.50 2.64 -23.24
CA SER A 90 -19.14 2.69 -24.56
C SER A 90 -20.04 3.91 -24.71
N ARG A 91 -20.82 4.27 -23.68
CA ARG A 91 -21.69 5.45 -23.70
C ARG A 91 -20.95 6.78 -23.75
N ARG A 92 -19.71 6.82 -23.25
CA ARG A 92 -18.90 8.05 -23.12
C ARG A 92 -17.69 8.10 -24.05
N ASN A 93 -17.56 7.15 -24.98
CA ASN A 93 -16.41 7.02 -25.88
C ASN A 93 -15.04 7.01 -25.16
N LEU A 94 -14.99 6.43 -23.96
CA LEU A 94 -13.78 6.42 -23.13
C LEU A 94 -12.80 5.30 -23.47
N TRP A 95 -13.16 4.41 -24.40
CA TRP A 95 -12.35 3.23 -24.75
C TRP A 95 -10.95 3.58 -25.26
N SER A 96 -10.81 4.64 -26.07
CA SER A 96 -9.50 5.08 -26.57
C SER A 96 -8.62 5.60 -25.44
N ALA A 97 -9.16 6.49 -24.61
CA ALA A 97 -8.47 7.05 -23.45
C ALA A 97 -8.12 5.97 -22.41
N TYR A 98 -9.02 5.00 -22.18
CA TYR A 98 -8.79 3.88 -21.27
C TYR A 98 -7.69 2.95 -21.79
N LYS A 99 -7.68 2.59 -23.08
CA LYS A 99 -6.61 1.77 -23.66
C LYS A 99 -5.25 2.44 -23.51
N VAL A 100 -5.16 3.75 -23.73
CA VAL A 100 -3.92 4.50 -23.52
C VAL A 100 -3.51 4.46 -22.05
N SER A 101 -4.42 4.74 -21.12
CA SER A 101 -4.13 4.71 -19.68
C SER A 101 -3.75 3.31 -19.19
N ALA A 102 -4.45 2.27 -19.62
CA ALA A 102 -4.15 0.89 -19.28
C ALA A 102 -2.79 0.47 -19.89
N GLN A 103 -2.55 0.80 -21.16
CA GLN A 103 -1.25 0.55 -21.79
C GLN A 103 -0.14 1.29 -21.05
N GLU A 104 -0.33 2.54 -20.63
CA GLU A 104 0.65 3.24 -19.79
C GLU A 104 0.89 2.50 -18.47
N ILE A 105 -0.16 2.04 -17.77
CA ILE A 105 -0.06 1.29 -16.51
C ILE A 105 0.65 -0.07 -16.68
N PHE A 106 0.39 -0.79 -17.78
CA PHE A 106 0.96 -2.12 -18.03
C PHE A 106 2.32 -2.08 -18.75
N SER A 107 2.61 -1.04 -19.54
CA SER A 107 3.88 -0.89 -20.28
C SER A 107 4.93 -0.12 -19.50
N SER A 108 4.54 0.83 -18.66
CA SER A 108 5.39 1.21 -17.55
C SER A 108 5.36 0.03 -16.59
N GLY A 109 6.50 -0.54 -16.22
CA GLY A 109 6.56 -1.57 -15.16
C GLY A 109 6.21 -0.98 -13.78
N SER A 110 5.21 -0.11 -13.67
CA SER A 110 4.97 0.94 -12.67
C SER A 110 4.71 0.44 -11.26
N PHE A 111 4.59 -0.85 -11.03
CA PHE A 111 4.63 -1.37 -9.67
C PHE A 111 6.07 -1.37 -9.09
N MET A 112 7.09 -1.43 -9.96
CA MET A 112 8.53 -1.45 -9.64
C MET A 112 9.36 -0.43 -10.44
N ALA A 113 8.80 0.22 -11.46
CA ALA A 113 9.55 1.08 -12.37
C ALA A 113 9.85 2.44 -11.75
N THR A 114 11.14 2.76 -11.73
CA THR A 114 11.73 4.10 -11.64
C THR A 114 10.88 5.12 -12.41
N ALA A 115 10.60 6.26 -11.79
CA ALA A 115 9.73 7.29 -12.35
C ALA A 115 10.24 7.73 -13.74
N SER A 116 9.35 7.81 -14.73
CA SER A 116 9.71 8.26 -16.08
C SER A 116 10.32 9.66 -16.03
N THR A 117 11.32 9.94 -16.86
CA THR A 117 12.03 11.25 -16.90
C THR A 117 11.06 12.43 -17.02
N LYS A 118 10.04 12.30 -17.89
CA LYS A 118 8.97 13.28 -18.07
C LYS A 118 8.09 13.47 -16.83
N SER A 119 7.79 12.40 -16.09
CA SER A 119 7.02 12.49 -14.84
C SER A 119 7.79 13.17 -13.72
N VAL A 120 9.09 12.90 -13.62
CA VAL A 120 10.00 13.56 -12.66
C VAL A 120 10.09 15.04 -12.98
N GLN A 121 10.37 15.40 -14.24
CA GLN A 121 10.46 16.80 -14.66
C GLN A 121 9.15 17.56 -14.42
N LYS A 122 8.00 16.94 -14.69
CA LYS A 122 6.68 17.49 -14.38
C LYS A 122 6.50 17.72 -12.87
N GLN A 123 6.88 16.76 -12.04
CA GLN A 123 6.77 16.92 -10.58
C GLN A 123 7.75 17.94 -10.00
N LEU A 124 8.96 18.04 -10.55
CA LEU A 124 9.93 19.07 -10.19
C LEU A 124 9.39 20.48 -10.49
N ALA A 125 8.65 20.63 -11.59
CA ALA A 125 8.00 21.87 -11.98
C ALA A 125 6.62 22.11 -11.31
N ASP A 126 6.02 21.09 -10.68
CA ASP A 126 4.70 21.19 -10.07
C ASP A 126 4.76 21.87 -8.69
N THR A 127 4.03 22.98 -8.54
CA THR A 127 3.92 23.76 -7.29
C THR A 127 2.66 23.44 -6.50
N LYS A 128 1.71 22.67 -7.05
CA LYS A 128 0.42 22.36 -6.41
C LYS A 128 0.58 21.77 -5.01
N TRP A 129 1.64 20.99 -4.80
CA TRP A 129 1.92 20.24 -3.58
C TRP A 129 3.01 20.85 -2.70
N ASP A 130 3.36 22.13 -2.88
CA ASP A 130 4.42 22.79 -2.11
C ASP A 130 4.16 22.80 -0.59
N TRP A 131 2.89 22.75 -0.17
CA TRP A 131 2.56 22.67 1.25
C TRP A 131 3.03 21.36 1.91
N MET A 132 3.07 20.25 1.18
CA MET A 132 3.63 18.97 1.67
C MET A 132 5.15 18.98 1.71
N ARG A 133 5.78 20.00 1.12
CA ARG A 133 7.23 20.18 1.09
C ARG A 133 7.73 21.06 2.23
N LYS A 134 6.84 21.52 3.10
CA LYS A 134 7.21 22.29 4.28
C LYS A 134 8.05 21.41 5.23
N PRO A 135 9.14 21.94 5.81
CA PRO A 135 10.06 21.14 6.64
C PRO A 135 9.35 20.44 7.81
N ARG A 136 8.47 21.18 8.50
CA ARG A 136 7.68 20.63 9.61
C ARG A 136 6.72 19.52 9.16
N PHE A 137 6.13 19.65 7.97
CA PHE A 137 5.22 18.64 7.43
C PHE A 137 5.97 17.35 7.10
N MET A 138 7.08 17.44 6.36
CA MET A 138 7.92 16.28 6.04
C MET A 138 8.38 15.54 7.30
N ARG A 139 8.85 16.27 8.32
CA ARG A 139 9.28 15.68 9.59
C ARG A 139 8.14 14.95 10.28
N ASN A 140 6.98 15.58 10.39
CA ASN A 140 5.81 14.98 11.02
C ASN A 140 5.28 13.79 10.22
N LEU A 141 5.36 13.83 8.89
CA LEU A 141 4.95 12.74 8.00
C LEU A 141 5.82 11.50 8.22
N VAL A 142 7.13 11.66 8.33
CA VAL A 142 8.06 10.54 8.63
C VAL A 142 7.77 9.96 10.01
N ILE A 143 7.54 10.80 11.02
CA ILE A 143 7.20 10.34 12.38
C ILE A 143 5.87 9.58 12.37
N ALA A 144 4.83 10.15 11.75
CA ALA A 144 3.51 9.54 11.66
C ALA A 144 3.55 8.20 10.92
N ALA A 145 4.31 8.10 9.81
CA ALA A 145 4.47 6.85 9.07
C ALA A 145 5.15 5.76 9.92
N ASN A 146 6.20 6.09 10.67
CA ASN A 146 6.87 5.13 11.56
C ASN A 146 5.96 4.69 12.72
N LEU A 147 5.29 5.65 13.38
CA LEU A 147 4.34 5.34 14.45
C LEU A 147 3.19 4.46 13.96
N TRP A 148 2.70 4.72 12.75
CA TRP A 148 1.65 3.89 12.14
C TRP A 148 2.12 2.48 11.82
N ILE A 149 3.26 2.34 11.12
CA ILE A 149 3.81 1.02 10.77
C ILE A 149 4.03 0.20 12.03
N LEU A 150 4.72 0.76 13.03
CA LEU A 150 5.01 0.06 14.29
C LEU A 150 3.73 -0.24 15.07
N GLY A 151 2.87 0.76 15.27
CA GLY A 151 1.65 0.62 16.05
C GLY A 151 0.69 -0.39 15.45
N ALA A 152 0.46 -0.34 14.13
CA ALA A 152 -0.43 -1.28 13.45
C ALA A 152 0.17 -2.69 13.39
N THR A 153 1.49 -2.83 13.21
CA THR A 153 2.16 -4.14 13.25
C THR A 153 2.01 -4.79 14.62
N ILE A 154 2.31 -4.05 15.70
CA ILE A 154 2.18 -4.53 17.08
C ILE A 154 0.73 -4.89 17.38
N PHE A 155 -0.21 -4.04 17.00
CA PHE A 155 -1.65 -4.29 17.16
C PHE A 155 -2.07 -5.59 16.48
N LEU A 156 -1.77 -5.75 15.18
CA LEU A 156 -2.17 -6.94 14.42
C LEU A 156 -1.51 -8.23 14.94
N VAL A 157 -0.26 -8.12 15.43
CA VAL A 157 0.42 -9.27 16.05
C VAL A 157 -0.25 -9.70 17.35
N GLN A 158 -0.68 -8.74 18.18
CA GLN A 158 -1.35 -8.99 19.47
C GLN A 158 -2.80 -9.48 19.29
N VAL A 159 -3.49 -8.95 18.30
CA VAL A 159 -4.91 -9.26 18.02
C VAL A 159 -5.10 -10.70 17.57
N GLY A 160 -4.11 -11.30 16.91
CA GLY A 160 -4.15 -12.69 16.47
C GLY A 160 -5.36 -12.98 15.57
N ASP A 161 -5.89 -14.20 15.63
CA ASP A 161 -7.06 -14.61 14.85
C ASP A 161 -8.37 -14.15 15.51
N SER A 162 -8.71 -12.87 15.32
CA SER A 162 -9.96 -12.30 15.81
C SER A 162 -10.57 -11.34 14.80
N VAL A 163 -11.84 -10.97 14.98
CA VAL A 163 -12.58 -10.07 14.08
C VAL A 163 -11.81 -8.78 13.79
N TRP A 164 -11.09 -8.25 14.79
CA TRP A 164 -10.31 -7.01 14.68
C TRP A 164 -9.15 -7.10 13.68
N ALA A 165 -8.70 -8.30 13.33
CA ALA A 165 -7.68 -8.44 12.31
C ALA A 165 -8.17 -8.07 10.91
N SER A 166 -9.48 -7.88 10.71
CA SER A 166 -10.04 -7.23 9.52
C SER A 166 -9.47 -5.84 9.25
N LEU A 167 -8.98 -5.16 10.29
CA LEU A 167 -8.29 -3.86 10.17
C LEU A 167 -6.95 -3.96 9.43
N ALA A 168 -6.45 -5.16 9.14
CA ALA A 168 -5.29 -5.37 8.29
C ALA A 168 -5.45 -4.74 6.89
N ILE A 169 -6.66 -4.74 6.33
CA ILE A 169 -6.93 -4.11 5.03
C ILE A 169 -6.82 -2.57 5.13
N LEU A 170 -7.36 -2.01 6.20
CA LEU A 170 -7.24 -0.57 6.49
C LEU A 170 -5.78 -0.18 6.75
N HIS A 171 -5.01 -1.03 7.43
CA HIS A 171 -3.57 -0.85 7.59
C HIS A 171 -2.86 -0.77 6.24
N ILE A 172 -3.12 -1.71 5.31
CA ILE A 172 -2.55 -1.68 3.95
C ILE A 172 -2.91 -0.38 3.23
N ALA A 173 -4.18 0.02 3.23
CA ALA A 173 -4.63 1.24 2.58
C ALA A 173 -3.89 2.48 3.11
N ILE A 174 -3.71 2.57 4.43
CA ILE A 174 -2.99 3.69 5.06
C ILE A 174 -1.49 3.65 4.74
N LEU A 175 -0.87 2.47 4.62
CA LEU A 175 0.52 2.36 4.15
C LEU A 175 0.69 2.96 2.74
N PHE A 176 -0.22 2.65 1.82
CA PHE A 176 -0.19 3.22 0.47
C PHE A 176 -0.42 4.74 0.47
N ILE A 177 -1.26 5.27 1.38
CA ILE A 177 -1.41 6.72 1.56
C ILE A 177 -0.09 7.34 2.02
N PHE A 178 0.54 6.81 3.06
CA PHE A 178 1.83 7.33 3.53
C PHE A 178 2.92 7.24 2.46
N TRP A 179 2.97 6.13 1.73
CA TRP A 179 3.88 5.95 0.63
C TRP A 179 3.72 7.01 -0.45
N PHE A 180 2.48 7.22 -0.91
CA PHE A 180 2.17 8.22 -1.90
C PHE A 180 2.52 9.64 -1.42
N MET A 181 2.18 9.97 -0.18
CA MET A 181 2.47 11.28 0.42
C MET A 181 3.98 11.51 0.56
N LEU A 182 4.73 10.52 1.01
CA LEU A 182 6.19 10.62 1.14
C LEU A 182 6.85 10.81 -0.22
N ARG A 183 6.48 10.00 -1.22
CA ARG A 183 6.98 10.15 -2.61
C ARG A 183 6.68 11.53 -3.18
N THR A 184 5.48 12.05 -2.93
CA THR A 184 5.08 13.38 -3.41
C THR A 184 5.84 14.50 -2.69
N SER A 185 6.12 14.34 -1.39
CA SER A 185 6.89 15.33 -0.62
C SER A 185 8.32 15.50 -1.13
N VAL A 186 8.96 14.42 -1.62
CA VAL A 186 10.36 14.42 -2.12
C VAL A 186 10.46 14.48 -3.65
N ARG A 187 9.36 14.85 -4.34
CA ARG A 187 9.30 15.03 -5.80
C ARG A 187 9.78 13.82 -6.62
N LEU A 188 9.61 12.61 -6.09
CA LEU A 188 10.13 11.37 -6.69
C LEU A 188 11.65 11.36 -6.93
N ILE A 189 12.44 12.28 -6.34
CA ILE A 189 13.90 12.34 -6.56
C ILE A 189 14.56 11.02 -6.16
N ALA A 190 14.03 10.38 -5.10
CA ALA A 190 14.48 9.07 -4.67
C ALA A 190 14.42 8.03 -5.81
N GLU A 191 13.39 8.03 -6.66
CA GLU A 191 13.18 6.97 -7.66
C GLU A 191 13.31 7.48 -9.11
N ALA A 192 13.84 8.68 -9.27
CA ALA A 192 14.09 9.27 -10.58
C ALA A 192 15.32 8.62 -11.21
N ARG A 193 15.29 8.44 -12.55
CA ARG A 193 16.47 8.03 -13.32
C ARG A 193 17.49 9.16 -13.40
N ASP A 194 18.75 8.78 -13.62
CA ASP A 194 19.89 9.71 -13.64
C ASP A 194 19.71 10.81 -14.70
N GLU A 195 19.09 10.51 -15.84
CA GLU A 195 18.92 11.51 -16.91
C GLU A 195 17.92 12.62 -16.55
N ALA A 196 17.08 12.41 -15.52
CA ALA A 196 16.09 13.38 -15.08
C ALA A 196 16.59 14.31 -13.95
N LEU A 197 17.79 14.04 -13.42
CA LEU A 197 18.34 14.70 -12.25
C LEU A 197 19.61 15.46 -12.60
N ASP A 198 19.87 16.55 -11.88
CA ASP A 198 21.19 17.19 -11.92
C ASP A 198 22.22 16.42 -11.08
N GLU A 199 23.51 16.73 -11.26
CA GLU A 199 24.61 16.04 -10.55
C GLU A 199 24.48 16.13 -9.02
N ARG A 200 23.95 17.25 -8.50
CA ARG A 200 23.77 17.46 -7.07
C ARG A 200 22.65 16.58 -6.51
N MET A 201 21.53 16.46 -7.22
CA MET A 201 20.40 15.61 -6.88
C MET A 201 20.79 14.13 -6.94
N ILE A 202 21.60 13.72 -7.93
CA ILE A 202 22.14 12.35 -8.00
C ILE A 202 22.99 12.04 -6.77
N ALA A 203 23.90 12.94 -6.39
CA ALA A 203 24.73 12.75 -5.19
C ALA A 203 23.88 12.69 -3.90
N GLU A 204 22.85 13.53 -3.80
CA GLU A 204 21.91 13.52 -2.67
C GLU A 204 21.11 12.22 -2.60
N ARG A 205 20.57 11.76 -3.73
CA ARG A 205 19.83 10.50 -3.87
C ARG A 205 20.69 9.30 -3.47
N ASN A 206 21.93 9.22 -3.99
CA ASN A 206 22.84 8.11 -3.68
C ASN A 206 23.20 8.08 -2.18
N ARG A 207 23.41 9.24 -1.55
CA ARG A 207 23.63 9.32 -0.10
C ARG A 207 22.40 8.87 0.69
N THR A 208 21.20 9.23 0.24
CA THR A 208 19.94 8.79 0.83
C THR A 208 19.80 7.28 0.74
N TYR A 209 20.07 6.68 -0.43
CA TYR A 209 19.99 5.23 -0.61
C TYR A 209 20.97 4.48 0.28
N PHE A 210 22.20 4.98 0.43
CA PHE A 210 23.17 4.38 1.33
C PHE A 210 22.64 4.34 2.77
N THR A 211 22.13 5.46 3.28
CA THR A 211 21.55 5.52 4.63
C THR A 211 20.29 4.67 4.75
N ALA A 212 19.41 4.67 3.75
CA ALA A 212 18.22 3.83 3.74
C ALA A 212 18.60 2.34 3.77
N TYR A 213 19.57 1.91 2.96
CA TYR A 213 20.04 0.52 2.96
C TYR A 213 20.62 0.12 4.32
N GLN A 214 21.42 0.99 4.94
CA GLN A 214 21.94 0.74 6.30
C GLN A 214 20.81 0.62 7.32
N SER A 215 19.84 1.53 7.32
CA SER A 215 18.69 1.46 8.23
C SER A 215 17.85 0.21 7.99
N PHE A 216 17.61 -0.18 6.75
CA PHE A 216 16.90 -1.41 6.41
C PHE A 216 17.66 -2.65 6.88
N SER A 217 18.97 -2.70 6.63
CA SER A 217 19.85 -3.77 7.10
C SER A 217 19.84 -3.88 8.63
N SER A 218 19.80 -2.76 9.36
CA SER A 218 19.68 -2.76 10.82
C SER A 218 18.33 -3.31 11.29
N ILE A 219 17.23 -3.00 10.60
CA ILE A 219 15.90 -3.56 10.91
C ILE A 219 15.92 -5.08 10.71
N VAL A 220 16.42 -5.55 9.57
CA VAL A 220 16.53 -6.99 9.27
C VAL A 220 17.45 -7.69 10.26
N ALA A 221 18.60 -7.11 10.60
CA ALA A 221 19.51 -7.64 11.60
C ALA A 221 18.83 -7.74 12.98
N GLY A 222 18.05 -6.73 13.37
CA GLY A 222 17.26 -6.76 14.61
C GLY A 222 16.23 -7.90 14.64
N LEU A 223 15.54 -8.15 13.53
CA LEU A 223 14.60 -9.27 13.40
C LEU A 223 15.31 -10.63 13.50
N LEU A 224 16.47 -10.77 12.84
CA LEU A 224 17.27 -12.00 12.91
C LEU A 224 17.84 -12.26 14.31
N VAL A 225 18.28 -11.21 15.00
CA VAL A 225 18.69 -11.30 16.41
C VAL A 225 17.51 -11.71 17.28
N GLY A 226 16.32 -11.14 17.07
CA GLY A 226 15.09 -11.54 17.76
C GLY A 226 14.74 -13.01 17.54
N LEU A 227 14.88 -13.50 16.30
CA LEU A 227 14.70 -14.92 15.98
C LEU A 227 15.71 -15.81 16.71
N MET A 228 16.97 -15.37 16.82
CA MET A 228 17.99 -16.11 17.58
C MET A 228 17.73 -16.12 19.07
N ILE A 229 17.25 -15.02 19.64
CA ILE A 229 16.81 -14.98 21.03
C ILE A 229 15.66 -15.98 21.24
N PHE A 230 14.67 -16.01 20.35
CA PHE A 230 13.57 -16.99 20.42
C PHE A 230 14.09 -18.43 20.46
N VAL A 231 14.98 -18.80 19.54
CA VAL A 231 15.59 -20.14 19.48
C VAL A 231 16.30 -20.48 20.80
N ILE A 232 17.16 -19.59 21.30
CA ILE A 232 17.90 -19.80 22.55
C ILE A 232 16.94 -19.96 23.74
N THR A 233 15.88 -19.16 23.79
CA THR A 233 14.88 -19.25 24.88
C THR A 233 14.06 -20.54 24.83
N GLN A 234 13.76 -21.06 23.63
CA GLN A 234 13.10 -22.34 23.47
C GLN A 234 13.99 -23.47 23.96
N ASP A 235 15.28 -23.47 23.61
CA ASP A 235 16.24 -24.49 24.07
C ASP A 235 16.51 -24.47 25.57
N ALA A 236 16.34 -23.31 26.21
CA ALA A 236 16.41 -23.20 27.66
C ALA A 236 15.18 -23.79 28.37
N SER A 237 14.10 -24.08 27.66
CA SER A 237 12.88 -24.68 28.21
C SER A 237 13.00 -26.20 28.33
N SER A 238 12.29 -26.79 29.31
CA SER A 238 12.33 -28.23 29.57
C SER A 238 11.66 -29.09 28.48
N GLU A 239 10.96 -28.47 27.54
CA GLU A 239 10.19 -29.15 26.48
C GLU A 239 10.91 -29.12 25.12
N SER A 240 12.11 -28.52 25.03
CA SER A 240 12.87 -28.47 23.78
C SER A 240 13.57 -29.79 23.47
N ASP A 241 13.53 -30.18 22.20
CA ASP A 241 14.33 -31.25 21.64
C ASP A 241 15.68 -30.75 21.07
N GLY A 242 15.91 -29.43 21.04
CA GLY A 242 17.12 -28.79 20.54
C GLY A 242 17.30 -28.81 19.01
N PHE A 243 16.30 -29.31 18.27
CA PHE A 243 16.41 -29.50 16.82
C PHE A 243 15.23 -28.94 16.03
N ASN A 244 14.02 -28.94 16.61
CA ASN A 244 12.80 -28.53 15.92
C ASN A 244 12.16 -27.32 16.61
N TYR A 245 11.99 -26.22 15.86
CA TYR A 245 11.34 -25.00 16.35
C TYR A 245 10.05 -24.77 15.58
N GLN A 246 8.92 -24.76 16.29
CA GLN A 246 7.61 -24.50 15.68
C GLN A 246 7.19 -23.03 15.89
N LEU A 247 6.97 -22.31 14.79
CA LEU A 247 6.40 -20.96 14.77
C LEU A 247 4.96 -21.02 14.26
N SER A 248 4.00 -21.12 15.17
CA SER A 248 2.57 -21.09 14.85
C SER A 248 2.06 -19.65 14.74
N LEU A 249 2.26 -19.04 13.57
CA LEU A 249 1.77 -17.68 13.29
C LEU A 249 0.37 -17.72 12.67
N THR A 250 -0.52 -16.86 13.17
CA THR A 250 -1.84 -16.64 12.56
C THR A 250 -1.69 -15.82 11.27
N TRP A 251 -2.67 -15.91 10.35
CA TRP A 251 -2.66 -15.12 9.11
C TRP A 251 -2.46 -13.61 9.35
N PRO A 252 -3.10 -12.98 10.37
CA PRO A 252 -2.88 -11.56 10.68
C PRO A 252 -1.44 -11.24 11.13
N GLN A 253 -0.82 -12.14 11.88
CA GLN A 253 0.58 -12.00 12.31
C GLN A 253 1.54 -12.09 11.12
N VAL A 254 1.32 -13.03 10.21
CA VAL A 254 2.11 -13.15 8.97
C VAL A 254 1.93 -11.91 8.10
N GLN A 255 0.70 -11.44 7.94
CA GLN A 255 0.39 -10.24 7.17
C GLN A 255 1.06 -9.00 7.77
N ALA A 256 1.01 -8.83 9.10
CA ALA A 256 1.65 -7.72 9.80
C ALA A 256 3.17 -7.72 9.58
N LEU A 257 3.83 -8.88 9.72
CA LEU A 257 5.26 -9.03 9.48
C LEU A 257 5.63 -8.75 8.01
N PHE A 258 4.82 -9.25 7.07
CA PHE A 258 5.01 -8.98 5.65
C PHE A 258 5.00 -7.47 5.38
N TRP A 259 3.93 -6.77 5.78
CA TRP A 259 3.79 -5.35 5.50
C TRP A 259 4.71 -4.46 6.33
N PHE A 260 5.18 -4.91 7.48
CA PHE A 260 6.27 -4.27 8.22
C PHE A 260 7.55 -4.24 7.37
N ILE A 261 8.00 -5.40 6.89
CA ILE A 261 9.24 -5.51 6.09
C ILE A 261 9.06 -4.82 4.75
N TRP A 262 7.97 -5.12 4.03
CA TRP A 262 7.70 -4.52 2.73
C TRP A 262 7.51 -3.01 2.83
N GLY A 263 6.73 -2.54 3.80
CA GLY A 263 6.50 -1.12 4.06
C GLY A 263 7.80 -0.34 4.20
N TYR A 264 8.72 -0.83 5.04
CA TYR A 264 10.04 -0.23 5.15
C TYR A 264 10.85 -0.34 3.85
N ALA A 265 10.82 -1.47 3.15
CA ALA A 265 11.60 -1.66 1.93
C ALA A 265 11.32 -0.58 0.87
N PHE A 266 10.05 -0.22 0.64
CA PHE A 266 9.70 0.78 -0.39
C PHE A 266 9.58 2.22 0.14
N MET A 267 9.29 2.44 1.43
CA MET A 267 9.11 3.81 1.95
C MET A 267 10.41 4.44 2.46
N LEU A 268 11.38 3.64 2.88
CA LEU A 268 12.55 4.12 3.61
C LEU A 268 13.43 5.12 2.82
N PRO A 269 13.68 4.96 1.51
CA PRO A 269 14.39 5.99 0.74
C PRO A 269 13.70 7.35 0.79
N SER A 270 12.37 7.40 0.62
CA SER A 270 11.59 8.63 0.71
C SER A 270 11.56 9.19 2.13
N MET A 271 11.46 8.33 3.16
CA MET A 271 11.51 8.77 4.56
C MET A 271 12.85 9.41 4.91
N VAL A 272 13.96 8.79 4.53
CA VAL A 272 15.32 9.30 4.79
C VAL A 272 15.54 10.62 4.07
N MET A 273 15.10 10.74 2.82
CA MET A 273 15.19 11.99 2.05
C MET A 273 14.36 13.10 2.71
N ALA A 274 13.08 12.85 2.99
CA ALA A 274 12.18 13.81 3.64
C ALA A 274 12.72 14.26 5.01
N TRP A 275 13.29 13.33 5.79
CA TRP A 275 13.91 13.65 7.07
C TRP A 275 15.13 14.57 6.91
N ARG A 276 16.02 14.26 5.96
CA ARG A 276 17.23 15.07 5.69
C ARG A 276 16.87 16.46 5.17
N GLU A 277 15.96 16.57 4.22
CA GLU A 277 15.47 17.85 3.69
C GLU A 277 14.83 18.69 4.78
N SER A 278 13.99 18.08 5.63
CA SER A 278 13.37 18.78 6.75
C SER A 278 14.40 19.35 7.73
N LYS A 279 15.45 18.59 8.05
CA LYS A 279 16.50 18.99 8.98
C LYS A 279 17.34 20.13 8.39
N LYS A 280 17.76 20.03 7.13
CA LYS A 280 18.51 21.09 6.44
C LYS A 280 17.73 22.41 6.45
N ALA A 281 16.45 22.35 6.10
CA ALA A 281 15.62 23.54 6.01
C ALA A 281 15.32 24.17 7.38
N LEU A 282 15.07 23.36 8.42
CA LEU A 282 14.87 23.89 9.78
C LEU A 282 16.12 24.58 10.33
N ASN A 283 17.29 24.00 10.12
CA ASN A 283 18.55 24.60 10.55
C ASN A 283 18.85 25.92 9.82
N ALA A 284 18.35 26.09 8.60
CA ALA A 284 18.50 27.34 7.84
C ALA A 284 17.56 28.47 8.30
N TYR A 285 16.53 28.17 9.10
CA TYR A 285 15.64 29.19 9.71
C TYR A 285 16.11 29.64 11.10
N GLU A 286 17.04 28.91 11.72
CA GLU A 286 17.59 29.22 13.05
C GLU A 286 18.86 30.10 13.00
N HIS A 287 19.33 30.42 11.79
CA HIS A 287 20.47 31.30 11.51
C HIS A 287 20.03 32.45 10.60
#